data_AF-A0A1V5MUP5-F1
#
_entry.id   AF-A0A1V5MUP5-F1
#
_cell.length_a   1.000
_cell.length_b   1.000
_cell.length_c   1.000
_cell.angle_alpha   90.00
_cell.angle_beta   90.00
_cell.angle_gamma   90.00
#
_symmetry.space_group_name_H-M   'P 1'
#
loop_
_entity.id
_entity.type
_entity.pdbx_description
1 polymer ?
#
loop_
_entity_poly.entity_id
_entity_poly.type
_entity_poly.pdbx_seq_one_letter_code
_entity_poly.pdbx_strand_id
1 'polypeptide(L)'
;MDFNNLIKTPALIQNNTALIETLLSEYPYCQSLYLMLLVSFRENKTLGLDSKLALAATYAGDKKMLFKIMHTGIASLIAEKTVNTGIITADATTSDDVIDKFIANEPRIEIKKHYISDDDLSEKSVEDNFDLVSETLARIYVSQGNLEKAVKTYEKLCLKYPEKSSYFAAEIENIKKQINN
;
A
#
# COMPACT_ATOMS: atom_id res chain seq x y z
N MET A 1 -15.36 -22.05 -6.22
CA MET A 1 -13.92 -21.76 -6.19
C MET A 1 -13.79 -20.29 -5.83
N ASP A 2 -13.21 -19.98 -4.67
CA ASP A 2 -13.25 -18.63 -4.09
C ASP A 2 -12.05 -17.78 -4.51
N PHE A 3 -12.27 -16.48 -4.68
CA PHE A 3 -11.24 -15.48 -5.01
C PHE A 3 -10.01 -15.56 -4.08
N ASN A 4 -10.22 -15.82 -2.79
CA ASN A 4 -9.14 -15.94 -1.80
C ASN A 4 -8.19 -17.12 -2.07
N ASN A 5 -8.69 -18.21 -2.63
CA ASN A 5 -7.86 -19.36 -2.99
C ASN A 5 -7.03 -19.07 -4.25
N LEU A 6 -7.57 -18.21 -5.13
CA LEU A 6 -6.90 -17.76 -6.35
C LEU A 6 -5.73 -16.82 -6.07
N ILE A 7 -5.86 -15.93 -5.07
CA ILE A 7 -4.78 -15.03 -4.65
C ILE A 7 -3.61 -15.82 -4.07
N LYS A 8 -3.91 -16.86 -3.28
CA LYS A 8 -2.89 -17.67 -2.59
C LYS A 8 -2.08 -18.54 -3.54
N THR A 9 -2.63 -18.91 -4.69
CA THR A 9 -1.99 -19.88 -5.61
C THR A 9 -1.97 -19.35 -7.05
N PRO A 10 -0.88 -18.68 -7.48
CA PRO A 10 -0.78 -18.09 -8.82
C PRO A 10 -0.96 -19.10 -9.97
N ALA A 11 -0.61 -20.36 -9.76
CA ALA A 11 -0.77 -21.43 -10.77
C ALA A 11 -2.24 -21.73 -11.11
N LEU A 12 -3.19 -21.43 -10.22
CA LEU A 12 -4.61 -21.69 -10.43
C LEU A 12 -5.32 -20.56 -11.21
N ILE A 13 -4.64 -19.43 -11.43
CA ILE A 13 -5.19 -18.25 -12.11
C ILE A 13 -5.55 -18.58 -13.57
N GLN A 14 -4.73 -19.37 -14.25
CA GLN A 14 -4.89 -19.67 -15.67
C GLN A 14 -6.14 -20.50 -15.99
N ASN A 15 -6.54 -21.39 -15.07
CA ASN A 15 -7.67 -22.30 -15.27
C ASN A 15 -9.03 -21.68 -14.91
N ASN A 16 -9.03 -20.47 -14.33
CA ASN A 16 -10.22 -19.85 -13.74
C ASN A 16 -10.54 -18.47 -14.35
N THR A 17 -10.14 -18.22 -15.60
CA THR A 17 -10.38 -16.93 -16.28
C THR A 17 -11.85 -16.54 -16.35
N ALA A 18 -12.76 -17.51 -16.57
CA ALA A 18 -14.20 -17.26 -16.60
C ALA A 18 -14.75 -16.75 -15.25
N LEU A 19 -14.21 -17.25 -14.13
CA LEU A 19 -14.58 -16.77 -12.80
C LEU A 19 -14.09 -15.34 -12.58
N ILE A 20 -12.88 -15.02 -13.05
CA ILE A 20 -12.33 -13.67 -13.00
C ILE A 20 -13.19 -12.70 -13.82
N GLU A 21 -13.58 -13.07 -15.04
CA GLU A 21 -14.46 -12.23 -15.89
C GLU A 21 -15.84 -12.01 -15.26
N THR A 22 -16.40 -13.03 -14.60
CA THR A 22 -17.64 -12.90 -13.83
C THR A 22 -17.48 -11.89 -12.68
N LEU A 23 -16.39 -12.00 -11.92
CA LEU A 23 -16.09 -11.06 -10.82
C LEU A 23 -15.81 -9.63 -11.31
N LEU A 24 -15.23 -9.45 -12.50
CA LEU A 24 -15.07 -8.11 -13.09
C LEU A 24 -16.41 -7.46 -13.41
N SER A 25 -17.42 -8.24 -13.80
CA SER A 25 -18.76 -7.70 -14.06
C SER A 25 -19.45 -7.24 -12.76
N GLU A 26 -19.18 -7.92 -11.65
CA GLU A 26 -19.76 -7.61 -10.34
C GLU A 26 -18.96 -6.50 -9.62
N TYR A 27 -17.65 -6.43 -9.82
CA TYR A 27 -16.74 -5.47 -9.18
C TYR A 27 -15.84 -4.73 -10.20
N PRO A 28 -16.38 -3.79 -10.99
CA PRO A 28 -15.65 -3.14 -12.09
C PRO A 28 -14.45 -2.29 -11.66
N TYR A 29 -14.37 -1.86 -10.39
CA TYR A 29 -13.30 -1.00 -9.88
C TYR A 29 -12.18 -1.77 -9.17
N CYS A 30 -12.25 -3.10 -9.10
CA CYS A 30 -11.28 -3.91 -8.38
C CYS A 30 -9.99 -4.12 -9.18
N GLN A 31 -8.99 -3.26 -8.94
CA GLN A 31 -7.70 -3.27 -9.66
C GLN A 31 -6.98 -4.63 -9.62
N SER A 32 -7.06 -5.37 -8.52
CA SER A 32 -6.40 -6.69 -8.39
C SER A 32 -6.97 -7.74 -9.34
N LEU A 33 -8.27 -7.66 -9.68
CA LEU A 33 -8.89 -8.57 -10.64
C LEU A 33 -8.35 -8.35 -12.05
N TYR A 34 -8.19 -7.10 -12.47
CA TYR A 34 -7.56 -6.75 -13.75
C TYR A 34 -6.12 -7.27 -13.83
N LEU A 35 -5.38 -7.20 -12.71
CA LEU A 35 -4.01 -7.70 -12.65
C LEU A 35 -3.94 -9.23 -12.72
N MET A 36 -4.82 -9.95 -12.02
CA MET A 36 -4.95 -11.41 -12.12
C MET A 36 -5.32 -11.86 -13.52
N LEU A 37 -6.27 -11.16 -14.15
CA LEU A 37 -6.66 -11.41 -15.53
C LEU A 37 -5.43 -11.30 -16.45
N LEU A 38 -4.61 -10.25 -16.32
CA LEU A 38 -3.38 -10.12 -17.09
C LEU A 38 -2.36 -11.23 -16.80
N VAL A 39 -2.18 -11.62 -15.55
CA VAL A 39 -1.28 -12.72 -15.16
C VAL A 39 -1.70 -14.02 -15.83
N SER A 40 -3.00 -14.28 -15.98
CA SER A 40 -3.53 -15.45 -16.69
C SER A 40 -3.17 -15.47 -18.18
N PHE A 41 -3.05 -14.30 -18.81
CA PHE A 41 -2.79 -14.14 -20.24
C PHE A 41 -1.29 -14.05 -20.61
N ARG A 42 -0.37 -14.11 -19.63
CA ARG A 42 1.08 -14.05 -19.90
C ARG A 42 1.59 -15.24 -20.71
N GLU A 43 1.07 -16.44 -20.42
CA GLU A 43 1.50 -17.69 -21.07
C GLU A 43 0.76 -17.96 -22.39
N ASN A 44 -0.44 -17.39 -22.56
CA ASN A 44 -1.28 -17.58 -23.72
C ASN A 44 -1.50 -16.24 -24.43
N LYS A 45 -0.71 -15.93 -25.47
CA LYS A 45 -0.95 -14.75 -26.32
C LYS A 45 -2.24 -14.92 -27.12
N THR A 46 -3.38 -14.64 -26.49
CA THR A 46 -4.69 -14.71 -27.14
C THR A 46 -4.99 -13.42 -27.91
N LEU A 47 -5.75 -13.52 -29.00
CA LEU A 47 -6.33 -12.35 -29.65
C LEU A 47 -7.12 -11.51 -28.62
N GLY A 48 -6.95 -10.18 -28.66
CA GLY A 48 -7.61 -9.27 -27.71
C GLY A 48 -6.85 -9.05 -26.39
N LEU A 49 -5.62 -9.54 -26.26
CA LEU A 49 -4.76 -9.22 -25.12
C LEU A 49 -4.50 -7.70 -25.02
N ASP A 50 -4.27 -7.01 -26.14
CA ASP A 50 -3.92 -5.58 -26.13
C ASP A 50 -5.04 -4.70 -25.56
N SER A 51 -6.31 -5.03 -25.83
CA SER A 51 -7.44 -4.29 -25.27
C SER A 51 -7.61 -4.55 -23.78
N LYS A 52 -7.44 -5.81 -23.33
CA LYS A 52 -7.46 -6.18 -21.91
C LYS A 52 -6.26 -5.57 -21.16
N LEU A 53 -5.11 -5.47 -21.81
CA LEU A 53 -3.90 -4.81 -21.32
C LEU A 53 -4.11 -3.30 -21.16
N ALA A 54 -4.69 -2.64 -22.16
CA ALA A 54 -5.03 -1.23 -22.07
C ALA A 54 -6.05 -0.96 -20.96
N LEU A 55 -7.06 -1.83 -20.83
CA LEU A 55 -8.07 -1.73 -19.77
C LEU A 55 -7.43 -1.88 -18.39
N ALA A 56 -6.62 -2.92 -18.18
CA ALA A 56 -5.92 -3.12 -16.91
C ALA A 56 -4.90 -2.01 -16.61
N ALA A 57 -4.21 -1.46 -17.63
CA ALA A 57 -3.31 -0.32 -17.47
C ALA A 57 -4.04 0.98 -17.14
N THR A 58 -5.32 1.10 -17.48
CA THR A 58 -6.17 2.25 -17.10
C THR A 58 -6.52 2.21 -15.62
N TYR A 59 -6.81 1.02 -15.09
CA TYR A 59 -7.14 0.81 -13.67
C TYR A 59 -5.92 0.58 -12.78
N ALA A 60 -4.74 0.30 -13.34
CA ALA A 60 -3.53 0.09 -12.56
C ALA A 60 -2.93 1.41 -12.05
N GLY A 61 -2.76 1.53 -10.73
CA GLY A 61 -2.10 2.68 -10.10
C GLY A 61 -0.62 2.84 -10.46
N ASP A 62 0.10 1.75 -10.80
CA ASP A 62 1.49 1.81 -11.26
C ASP A 62 1.69 1.05 -12.58
N LYS A 63 1.81 1.82 -13.67
CA LYS A 63 2.06 1.30 -15.02
C LYS A 63 3.44 0.67 -15.17
N LYS A 64 4.44 1.07 -14.36
CA LYS A 64 5.76 0.43 -14.34
C LYS A 64 5.68 -0.95 -13.70
N MET A 65 4.97 -1.08 -12.58
CA MET A 65 4.67 -2.37 -11.94
C MET A 65 3.97 -3.32 -12.93
N LEU A 66 2.98 -2.82 -13.67
CA LEU A 66 2.26 -3.60 -14.69
C LEU A 66 3.16 -4.02 -15.86
N PHE A 67 3.99 -3.09 -16.37
CA PHE A 67 4.99 -3.40 -17.39
C PHE A 67 5.97 -4.47 -16.91
N LYS A 68 6.44 -4.35 -15.67
CA LYS A 68 7.33 -5.29 -15.00
C LYS A 68 6.70 -6.68 -14.93
N ILE A 69 5.45 -6.79 -14.49
CA ILE A 69 4.73 -8.07 -14.44
C ILE A 69 4.57 -8.69 -15.84
N MET A 70 4.29 -7.89 -16.86
CA MET A 70 4.08 -8.40 -18.23
C MET A 70 5.38 -8.83 -18.91
N HIS A 71 6.47 -8.07 -18.73
CA HIS A 71 7.71 -8.26 -19.50
C HIS A 71 8.82 -8.96 -18.72
N THR A 72 8.81 -8.88 -17.39
CA THR A 72 9.76 -9.62 -16.54
C THR A 72 9.02 -10.75 -15.84
N GLY A 73 9.58 -11.96 -15.92
CA GLY A 73 9.02 -13.11 -15.21
C GLY A 73 8.89 -12.83 -13.72
N ILE A 74 7.86 -13.36 -13.07
CA ILE A 74 7.72 -13.30 -11.60
C ILE A 74 9.01 -13.81 -10.92
N ALA A 75 9.74 -14.74 -11.54
CA ALA A 75 11.08 -15.18 -11.14
C ALA A 75 12.12 -14.04 -11.03
N SER A 76 12.10 -13.06 -11.95
CA SER A 76 12.96 -11.86 -11.93
C SER A 76 12.56 -10.88 -10.82
N LEU A 77 11.27 -10.78 -10.50
CA LEU A 77 10.77 -9.93 -9.41
C LEU A 77 11.20 -10.46 -8.03
N ILE A 78 11.23 -11.78 -7.88
CA ILE A 78 11.68 -12.45 -6.67
C ILE A 78 13.20 -12.30 -6.55
N ALA A 79 13.95 -12.43 -7.65
CA ALA A 79 15.40 -12.25 -7.68
C ALA A 79 15.85 -10.81 -7.34
N GLU A 80 15.17 -9.77 -7.83
CA GLU A 80 15.51 -8.38 -7.48
C GLU A 80 15.17 -8.04 -6.02
N LYS A 81 14.19 -8.71 -5.41
CA LYS A 81 13.85 -8.52 -4.00
C LYS A 81 14.82 -9.22 -3.05
N THR A 82 15.45 -10.32 -3.47
CA THR A 82 16.47 -11.02 -2.67
C THR A 82 17.85 -10.36 -2.68
N VAL A 83 18.14 -9.46 -3.64
CA VAL A 83 19.44 -8.79 -3.76
C VAL A 83 19.58 -7.58 -2.81
N ASN A 84 18.47 -6.98 -2.35
CA ASN A 84 18.50 -5.81 -1.44
C ASN A 84 18.58 -6.16 0.06
N THR A 85 18.72 -7.43 0.41
CA THR A 85 19.25 -7.87 1.71
C THR A 85 20.57 -8.54 1.42
N GLY A 86 21.66 -7.78 1.57
CA GLY A 86 22.99 -8.17 1.11
C GLY A 86 23.40 -9.56 1.56
N ILE A 87 23.66 -10.43 0.58
CA ILE A 87 24.63 -11.52 0.69
C ILE A 87 25.40 -11.60 -0.65
N ILE A 88 26.70 -11.80 -0.48
CA ILE A 88 27.84 -11.62 -1.37
C ILE A 88 27.82 -12.54 -2.60
N THR A 89 28.43 -12.03 -3.67
CA THR A 89 28.72 -12.68 -4.96
C THR A 89 29.61 -13.92 -4.86
N ALA A 90 29.20 -14.96 -5.60
CA ALA A 90 30.00 -15.94 -6.34
C ALA A 90 31.36 -16.39 -5.78
N ASP A 91 31.41 -17.63 -5.29
CA ASP A 91 32.49 -18.55 -5.66
C ASP A 91 31.95 -19.99 -5.71
N ALA A 92 32.45 -20.77 -6.67
CA ALA A 92 32.02 -22.15 -6.92
C ALA A 92 32.61 -23.09 -5.86
N THR A 93 32.02 -23.11 -4.67
CA THR A 93 32.23 -24.17 -3.68
C THR A 93 30.95 -24.96 -3.55
N THR A 94 31.06 -26.25 -3.85
CA THR A 94 30.07 -27.31 -3.69
C THR A 94 29.11 -27.01 -2.54
N SER A 95 27.81 -27.02 -2.84
CA SER A 95 26.70 -26.75 -1.91
C SER A 95 26.82 -27.53 -0.59
N ASP A 96 27.50 -28.67 -0.62
CA ASP A 96 27.70 -29.55 0.52
C ASP A 96 28.65 -28.95 1.56
N ASP A 97 29.71 -28.23 1.17
CA ASP A 97 30.68 -27.66 2.12
C ASP A 97 30.08 -26.52 2.96
N VAL A 98 29.17 -25.74 2.36
CA VAL A 98 28.46 -24.66 3.06
C VAL A 98 27.47 -25.24 4.06
N ILE A 99 26.81 -26.34 3.69
CA ILE A 99 25.88 -27.06 4.56
C ILE A 99 26.64 -27.72 5.72
N ASP A 100 27.75 -28.40 5.44
CA ASP A 100 28.57 -29.06 6.48
C ASP A 100 29.16 -28.04 7.46
N LYS A 101 29.64 -26.90 6.96
CA LYS A 101 30.14 -25.80 7.80
C LYS A 101 29.02 -25.14 8.60
N PHE A 102 27.79 -25.14 8.10
CA PHE A 102 26.62 -24.63 8.83
C PHE A 102 26.21 -25.59 9.95
N ILE A 103 26.15 -26.90 9.67
CA ILE A 103 25.82 -27.93 10.65
C ILE A 103 26.88 -27.99 11.76
N ALA A 104 28.17 -27.91 11.40
CA ALA A 104 29.27 -27.96 12.37
C ALA A 104 29.33 -26.75 13.32
N ASN A 105 28.86 -25.58 12.87
CA ASN A 105 28.96 -24.34 13.64
C ASN A 105 27.75 -24.06 14.56
N GLU A 106 26.72 -24.92 14.57
CA GLU A 106 25.47 -24.79 15.37
C GLU A 106 25.07 -23.32 15.65
N PRO A 107 24.79 -22.51 14.61
CA PRO A 107 24.65 -21.07 14.79
C PRO A 107 23.44 -20.76 15.69
N ARG A 108 23.73 -20.25 16.89
CA ARG A 108 22.70 -19.75 17.81
C ARG A 108 22.46 -18.28 17.54
N ILE A 109 21.18 -17.91 17.44
CA ILE A 109 20.76 -16.50 17.42
C ILE A 109 20.93 -15.97 18.83
N GLU A 110 21.99 -15.20 19.07
CA GLU A 110 22.12 -14.42 20.29
C GLU A 110 21.07 -13.30 20.27
N ILE A 111 20.01 -13.46 21.06
CA ILE A 111 19.04 -12.40 21.30
C ILE A 111 19.79 -11.33 22.10
N LYS A 112 20.33 -10.33 21.41
CA LYS A 112 20.75 -9.09 22.06
C LYS A 112 19.50 -8.54 22.73
N LYS A 113 19.46 -8.56 24.07
CA LYS A 113 18.44 -7.88 24.86
C LYS A 113 18.62 -6.39 24.62
N HIS A 114 18.11 -5.90 23.49
CA HIS A 114 17.89 -4.49 23.31
C HIS A 114 16.86 -4.14 24.36
N TYR A 115 17.22 -3.29 25.31
CA TYR A 115 16.25 -2.65 26.17
C TYR A 115 15.32 -1.89 25.23
N ILE A 116 14.19 -2.50 24.91
CA ILE A 116 13.02 -1.77 24.45
C ILE A 116 12.61 -1.04 25.72
N SER A 117 12.76 0.29 25.76
CA SER A 117 12.13 1.03 26.83
C SER A 117 10.66 0.62 26.86
N ASP A 118 10.10 0.35 28.04
CA ASP A 118 8.66 0.10 28.22
C ASP A 118 7.83 1.38 27.96
N ASP A 119 8.31 2.25 27.06
CA ASP A 119 7.60 3.42 26.62
C ASP A 119 6.42 2.94 25.78
N ASP A 120 5.21 3.33 26.20
CA ASP A 120 4.01 3.05 25.44
C ASP A 120 4.00 3.88 24.15
N LEU A 121 4.51 3.28 23.07
CA LEU A 121 4.52 3.87 21.73
C LEU A 121 3.11 4.13 21.19
N SER A 122 2.05 3.64 21.83
CA SER A 122 0.67 3.90 21.43
C SER A 122 0.23 5.34 21.66
N GLU A 123 0.83 6.06 22.61
CA GLU A 123 0.47 7.45 22.94
C GLU A 123 0.61 8.38 21.72
N LYS A 124 1.67 8.22 20.93
CA LYS A 124 1.93 9.01 19.71
C LYS A 124 0.90 8.76 18.60
N SER A 125 0.12 7.69 18.68
CA SER A 125 -0.93 7.37 17.71
C SER A 125 -2.25 8.07 18.03
N VAL A 126 -2.44 8.51 19.28
CA VAL A 126 -3.64 9.23 19.73
C VAL A 126 -3.56 10.73 19.41
N GLU A 127 -2.35 11.27 19.28
CA GLU A 127 -2.14 12.67 18.94
C GLU A 127 -2.55 12.97 17.50
N ASP A 128 -3.42 13.98 17.33
CA ASP A 128 -3.79 14.45 15.99
C ASP A 128 -2.60 15.19 15.36
N ASN A 129 -2.15 14.67 14.21
CA ASN A 129 -1.09 15.31 13.45
C ASN A 129 -1.65 16.44 12.57
N PHE A 130 -1.56 17.68 13.06
CA PHE A 130 -2.05 18.87 12.36
C PHE A 130 -1.08 19.42 11.29
N ASP A 131 -0.10 18.66 10.81
CA ASP A 131 0.81 19.15 9.75
C ASP A 131 0.13 19.24 8.38
N LEU A 132 -0.81 18.33 8.12
CA LEU A 132 -1.62 18.33 6.92
C LEU A 132 -3.03 18.85 7.21
N VAL A 133 -3.25 20.13 6.93
CA VAL A 133 -4.56 20.79 7.08
C VAL A 133 -5.16 21.20 5.75
N SER A 134 -6.47 21.07 5.63
CA SER A 134 -7.27 21.56 4.50
C SER A 134 -8.61 22.10 4.97
N GLU A 135 -9.22 22.97 4.19
CA GLU A 135 -10.54 23.55 4.49
C GLU A 135 -11.62 22.46 4.59
N THR A 136 -11.60 21.47 3.69
CA THR A 136 -12.52 20.34 3.72
C THR A 136 -12.37 19.53 5.01
N LEU A 137 -11.14 19.30 5.47
CA LEU A 137 -10.88 18.61 6.72
C LEU A 137 -11.46 19.38 7.92
N ALA A 138 -11.29 20.71 7.95
CA ALA A 138 -11.86 21.55 9.00
C ALA A 138 -13.40 21.47 9.03
N ARG A 139 -14.06 21.51 7.87
CA ARG A 139 -15.52 21.31 7.77
C ARG A 139 -15.95 19.92 8.24
N ILE A 140 -15.17 18.88 7.93
CA ILE A 140 -15.44 17.52 8.42
C ILE A 140 -15.40 17.49 9.95
N TYR A 141 -14.41 18.12 10.58
CA TYR A 141 -14.37 18.20 12.05
C TYR A 141 -15.60 18.91 12.63
N VAL A 142 -16.08 19.99 12.02
CA VAL A 142 -17.34 20.65 12.43
C VAL A 142 -18.52 19.69 12.29
N SER A 143 -18.62 18.98 11.18
CA SER A 143 -19.71 18.02 10.94
C SER A 143 -19.72 16.84 11.93
N GLN A 144 -18.54 16.50 12.45
CA GLN A 144 -18.37 15.47 13.48
C GLN A 144 -18.60 16.00 14.90
N GLY A 145 -18.90 17.30 15.06
CA GLY A 145 -19.04 17.96 16.36
C GLY A 145 -17.71 18.20 17.07
N ASN A 146 -16.57 17.94 16.42
CA ASN A 146 -15.25 18.17 17.00
C ASN A 146 -14.79 19.62 16.79
N LEU A 147 -15.45 20.52 17.51
CA LEU A 147 -15.31 21.97 17.32
C LEU A 147 -13.90 22.47 17.70
N GLU A 148 -13.28 21.89 18.72
CA GLU A 148 -11.92 22.27 19.14
C GLU A 148 -10.87 21.96 18.05
N LYS A 149 -10.94 20.76 17.45
CA LYS A 149 -10.04 20.39 16.35
C LYS A 149 -10.32 21.24 15.10
N ALA A 150 -11.58 21.56 14.85
CA ALA A 150 -11.94 22.45 13.74
C ALA A 150 -11.31 23.84 13.90
N VAL A 151 -11.42 24.45 15.08
CA VAL A 151 -10.81 25.76 15.38
C VAL A 151 -9.29 25.72 15.17
N LYS A 152 -8.59 24.73 15.75
CA LYS A 152 -7.13 24.57 15.57
C LYS A 152 -6.74 24.43 14.10
N THR A 153 -7.54 23.69 13.32
CA THR A 153 -7.31 23.48 11.89
C THR A 153 -7.47 24.80 11.11
N TYR A 154 -8.53 25.57 11.38
CA TYR A 154 -8.73 26.88 10.77
C TYR A 154 -7.66 27.90 11.17
N GLU A 155 -7.21 27.89 12.43
CA GLU A 155 -6.09 28.73 12.89
C GLU A 155 -4.80 28.42 12.11
N LYS A 156 -4.48 27.14 11.90
CA LYS A 156 -3.34 26.77 11.04
C LYS A 156 -3.54 27.20 9.58
N LEU A 157 -4.76 27.12 9.05
CA LEU A 157 -5.06 27.59 7.70
C LEU A 157 -4.89 29.11 7.56
N CYS A 158 -5.19 29.90 8.59
CA CYS A 158 -4.88 31.35 8.61
C CYS A 158 -3.39 31.62 8.46
N LEU A 159 -2.54 30.84 9.13
CA LEU A 159 -1.08 30.98 9.05
C LEU A 159 -0.53 30.54 7.68
N LYS A 160 -1.14 29.52 7.07
CA LYS A 160 -0.71 28.94 5.80
C LYS A 160 -1.20 29.74 4.57
N TYR A 161 -2.37 30.36 4.69
CA TYR A 161 -3.09 31.05 3.60
C TYR A 161 -3.61 32.42 4.09
N PRO A 162 -2.72 33.39 4.32
CA PRO A 162 -3.08 34.70 4.88
C PRO A 162 -4.07 35.49 4.01
N GLU A 163 -4.11 35.23 2.70
CA GLU A 163 -5.04 35.85 1.76
C GLU A 163 -6.51 35.49 2.03
N LYS A 164 -6.75 34.33 2.67
CA LYS A 164 -8.09 33.86 3.09
C LYS A 164 -8.33 34.01 4.59
N SER A 165 -7.42 34.65 5.33
CA SER A 165 -7.50 34.79 6.79
C SER A 165 -8.83 35.37 7.28
N SER A 166 -9.37 36.38 6.60
CA SER A 166 -10.67 36.98 6.95
C SER A 166 -11.82 35.98 6.87
N TYR A 167 -11.79 35.06 5.91
CA TYR A 167 -12.81 34.02 5.76
C TYR A 167 -12.71 32.99 6.88
N PHE A 168 -11.50 32.48 7.15
CA PHE A 168 -11.28 31.51 8.22
C PHE A 168 -11.56 32.09 9.61
N ALA A 169 -11.26 33.37 9.84
CA ALA A 169 -11.59 34.05 11.08
C ALA A 169 -13.11 34.11 11.33
N ALA A 170 -13.90 34.41 10.30
CA ALA A 170 -15.36 34.38 10.41
C ALA A 170 -15.90 32.98 10.75
N GLU A 171 -15.31 31.94 10.15
CA GLU A 171 -15.69 30.56 10.43
C GLU A 171 -15.33 30.13 11.86
N ILE A 172 -14.16 30.54 12.36
CA ILE A 172 -13.75 30.33 13.75
C ILE A 172 -14.74 31.00 14.72
N GLU A 173 -15.17 32.24 14.43
CA GLU A 173 -16.17 32.91 15.27
C GLU A 173 -17.51 32.17 15.28
N ASN A 174 -17.97 31.67 14.13
CA ASN A 174 -19.20 30.90 14.04
C ASN A 174 -19.11 29.61 14.87
N ILE A 175 -18.00 28.89 14.77
CA ILE A 175 -17.75 27.67 15.55
C ILE A 175 -17.68 27.98 17.06
N LYS A 176 -17.00 29.08 17.45
CA LYS A 176 -16.95 29.50 18.86
C LYS A 176 -18.32 29.86 19.43
N LYS A 177 -19.21 30.44 18.62
CA LYS A 177 -20.61 30.67 19.02
C LYS A 177 -21.38 29.37 19.25
N GLN A 178 -21.10 28.32 18.46
CA GLN A 178 -21.70 26.99 18.65
C GLN A 178 -21.21 26.28 19.90
N ILE A 179 -19.96 26.49 20.32
CA ILE A 179 -19.42 25.92 21.57
C ILE A 179 -20.09 26.53 22.80
N ASN A 180 -20.43 27.83 22.73
CA ASN A 180 -20.93 28.60 23.87
C ASN A 180 -22.47 28.67 23.96
N ASN A 181 -23.18 27.84 23.20
CA ASN A 181 -24.65 27.79 23.14
C ASN A 181 -25.14 26.37 23.40
#